data_AF-A0A423SCD5-F1
#
_entry.id   AF-A0A423SCD5-F1
#
_cell.length_a   1.000
_cell.length_b   1.000
_cell.length_c   1.000
_cell.angle_alpha   90.00
_cell.angle_beta   90.00
_cell.angle_gamma   90.00
#
_symmetry.space_group_name_H-M   'P 1'
#
loop_
_entity.id
_entity.type
_entity.pdbx_description
1 polymer ?
#
loop_
_entity_poly.entity_id
_entity_poly.type
_entity_poly.pdbx_seq_one_letter_code
_entity_poly.pdbx_strand_id
1 'polypeptide(L)'
;MHTAMRIAPVALFCYDAPDKEVVHIAKDSSLLTHANRLGYNGAVLQKLEKLLELMEQGDSVTPSQVEDTLGVYISAHMSVPTAIYSFIRALNPVTNIESDNAFLRTIHYAIVFGGDTDTIASMAGSIAGAYYGFSEIPESFHRHCEALSDAIEQADQLFKMRKPKSTET
;
A
#
# COMPACT_ATOMS: atom_id res chain seq x y z
N MET A 1 13.01 -2.07 -8.74
CA MET A 1 11.56 -2.37 -8.72
C MET A 1 10.96 -2.34 -7.31
N HIS A 2 11.78 -2.22 -6.24
CA HIS A 2 11.38 -2.33 -4.82
C HIS A 2 10.98 -1.03 -4.12
N THR A 3 10.85 0.08 -4.83
CA THR A 3 10.69 1.39 -4.20
C THR A 3 9.30 1.58 -3.60
N ALA A 4 8.24 1.14 -4.28
CA ALA A 4 6.89 1.24 -3.75
C ALA A 4 6.67 0.34 -2.52
N MET A 5 7.34 -0.82 -2.48
CA MET A 5 7.36 -1.74 -1.33
C MET A 5 8.03 -1.16 -0.09
N ARG A 6 8.78 -0.06 -0.23
CA ARG A 6 9.55 0.59 0.85
C ARG A 6 9.09 2.03 1.09
N ILE A 7 7.89 2.39 0.61
CA ILE A 7 7.37 3.75 0.78
C ILE A 7 6.74 3.97 2.17
N ALA A 8 6.37 2.89 2.88
CA ALA A 8 5.74 2.99 4.19
C ALA A 8 6.56 3.78 5.23
N PRO A 9 7.89 3.60 5.34
CA PRO A 9 8.74 4.45 6.18
C PRO A 9 8.75 5.92 5.77
N VAL A 10 8.65 6.22 4.46
CA VAL A 10 8.56 7.61 3.99
C VAL A 10 7.22 8.22 4.37
N ALA A 11 6.13 7.48 4.23
CA ALA A 11 4.80 7.91 4.67
C ALA A 11 4.75 8.16 6.18
N LEU A 12 5.37 7.30 7.00
CA LEU A 12 5.43 7.46 8.45
C LEU A 12 6.31 8.63 8.87
N PHE A 13 7.50 8.79 8.26
CA PHE A 13 8.40 9.91 8.52
C PHE A 13 7.79 11.26 8.14
N CYS A 14 7.03 11.27 7.05
CA CYS A 14 6.40 12.47 6.49
C CYS A 14 4.95 12.67 6.93
N TYR A 15 4.45 11.91 7.92
CA TYR A 15 3.04 11.93 8.33
C TYR A 15 2.51 13.35 8.60
N ASP A 16 3.36 14.21 9.19
CA ASP A 16 3.07 15.60 9.53
C ASP A 16 3.77 16.62 8.60
N ALA A 17 4.45 16.17 7.54
CA ALA A 17 5.18 17.03 6.62
C ALA A 17 4.27 17.60 5.50
N PRO A 18 4.56 18.78 4.94
CA PRO A 18 3.79 19.34 3.82
C PRO A 18 3.85 18.44 2.57
N ASP A 19 2.74 18.33 1.82
CA ASP A 19 2.61 17.47 0.62
C ASP A 19 3.77 17.59 -0.37
N LYS A 20 4.25 18.82 -0.61
CA LYS A 20 5.38 19.08 -1.53
C LYS A 20 6.67 18.40 -1.06
N GLU A 21 6.91 18.35 0.25
CA GLU A 21 8.08 17.71 0.84
C GLU A 21 7.95 16.19 0.84
N VAL A 22 6.74 15.66 1.09
CA VAL A 22 6.43 14.21 0.96
C VAL A 22 6.72 13.72 -0.46
N VAL A 23 6.23 14.45 -1.46
CA VAL A 23 6.47 14.13 -2.88
C VAL A 23 7.95 14.20 -3.23
N HIS A 24 8.70 15.15 -2.67
CA HIS A 24 10.13 15.28 -2.89
C HIS A 24 10.92 14.13 -2.27
N ILE A 25 10.65 13.77 -1.01
CA ILE A 25 11.34 12.67 -0.30
C ILE A 25 11.00 11.32 -0.94
N ALA A 26 9.72 11.10 -1.28
CA ALA A 26 9.29 9.90 -2.00
C ALA A 26 9.99 9.79 -3.36
N LYS A 27 10.05 10.89 -4.11
CA LYS A 27 10.77 10.97 -5.39
C LYS A 27 12.25 10.65 -5.23
N ASP A 28 12.93 11.28 -4.29
CA ASP A 28 14.37 11.16 -4.12
C ASP A 28 14.77 9.75 -3.66
N SER A 29 13.99 9.16 -2.75
CA SER A 29 14.11 7.75 -2.37
C SER A 29 13.90 6.80 -3.58
N SER A 30 12.98 7.16 -4.47
CA SER A 30 12.69 6.40 -5.69
C SER A 30 13.80 6.49 -6.74
N LEU A 31 14.36 7.68 -6.93
CA LEU A 31 15.36 7.97 -7.97
C LEU A 31 16.69 7.25 -7.76
N LEU A 32 17.01 6.86 -6.51
CA LEU A 32 18.18 6.04 -6.20
C LEU A 32 18.21 4.70 -6.95
N THR A 33 17.05 4.20 -7.38
CA THR A 33 16.94 2.90 -8.05
C THR A 33 16.09 2.92 -9.34
N HIS A 34 15.43 4.04 -9.68
CA HIS A 34 14.54 4.15 -10.86
C HIS A 34 14.60 5.54 -11.51
N ALA A 35 15.20 5.65 -12.70
CA ALA A 35 15.42 6.93 -13.39
C ALA A 35 14.33 7.33 -14.40
N ASN A 36 13.38 6.45 -14.77
CA ASN A 36 12.40 6.75 -15.83
C ASN A 36 11.03 7.18 -15.28
N ARG A 37 10.80 8.50 -15.23
CA ARG A 37 9.74 9.14 -14.44
C ARG A 37 8.46 9.48 -15.21
N LEU A 38 8.55 9.75 -16.51
CA LEU A 38 7.45 10.38 -17.26
C LEU A 38 6.44 9.37 -17.83
N GLY A 39 6.89 8.24 -18.39
CA GLY A 39 5.97 7.20 -18.88
C GLY A 39 5.31 6.42 -17.75
N TYR A 40 6.06 6.19 -16.67
CA TYR A 40 5.62 5.39 -15.52
C TYR A 40 4.50 6.07 -14.71
N ASN A 41 4.64 7.36 -14.38
CA ASN A 41 3.62 8.09 -13.62
C ASN A 41 2.31 8.23 -14.41
N GLY A 42 2.39 8.40 -15.73
CA GLY A 42 1.20 8.44 -16.60
C GLY A 42 0.46 7.12 -16.65
N ALA A 43 1.17 5.98 -16.63
CA ALA A 43 0.55 4.65 -16.57
C ALA A 43 -0.12 4.38 -15.23
N VAL A 44 0.51 4.78 -14.11
CA VAL A 44 -0.09 4.68 -12.78
C VAL A 44 -1.36 5.54 -12.69
N LEU A 45 -1.31 6.78 -13.17
CA LEU A 45 -2.46 7.70 -13.12
C LEU A 45 -3.67 7.17 -13.90
N GLN A 46 -3.46 6.67 -15.13
CA GLN A 46 -4.53 6.05 -15.93
C GLN A 46 -5.16 4.84 -15.20
N LYS A 47 -4.34 4.04 -14.51
CA LYS A 47 -4.86 2.91 -13.74
C LYS A 47 -5.60 3.31 -12.48
N LEU A 48 -5.28 4.46 -11.88
CA LEU A 48 -6.07 4.99 -10.76
C LEU A 48 -7.48 5.41 -11.20
N GLU A 49 -7.63 5.92 -12.43
CA GLU A 49 -8.97 6.16 -13.00
C GLU A 49 -9.74 4.85 -13.19
N LYS A 50 -9.08 3.84 -13.79
CA LYS A 50 -9.68 2.50 -13.95
C LYS A 50 -10.00 1.80 -12.63
N LEU A 51 -9.21 2.06 -11.59
CA LEU A 51 -9.48 1.58 -10.24
C LEU A 51 -10.85 2.08 -9.76
N LEU A 52 -11.17 3.36 -9.97
CA LEU A 52 -12.47 3.92 -9.58
C LEU A 52 -13.63 3.25 -10.36
N GLU A 53 -13.45 2.98 -11.65
CA GLU A 53 -14.43 2.22 -12.45
C GLU A 53 -14.67 0.79 -11.91
N LEU A 54 -13.61 0.13 -11.42
CA LEU A 54 -13.74 -1.19 -10.77
C LEU A 54 -14.42 -1.09 -9.40
N MET A 55 -14.25 0.02 -8.67
CA MET A 55 -14.92 0.23 -7.39
C MET A 55 -16.44 0.33 -7.52
N GLU A 56 -16.94 0.92 -8.62
CA GLU A 56 -18.38 1.01 -8.90
C GLU A 56 -19.04 -0.36 -9.12
N GLN A 57 -18.25 -1.35 -9.54
CA GLN A 57 -18.69 -2.72 -9.77
C GLN A 57 -18.73 -3.59 -8.49
N GLY A 58 -18.07 -3.14 -7.42
CA GLY A 58 -18.13 -3.82 -6.11
C GLY A 58 -17.73 -5.30 -6.15
N ASP A 59 -18.63 -6.19 -5.73
CA ASP A 59 -18.41 -7.64 -5.70
C ASP A 59 -18.51 -8.34 -7.06
N SER A 60 -18.97 -7.67 -8.12
CA SER A 60 -19.01 -8.28 -9.45
C SER A 60 -17.63 -8.32 -10.12
N VAL A 61 -16.61 -7.66 -9.53
CA VAL A 61 -15.26 -7.63 -10.07
C VAL A 61 -14.57 -8.97 -9.86
N THR A 62 -14.11 -9.56 -10.96
CA THR A 62 -13.35 -10.81 -10.96
C THR A 62 -11.84 -10.56 -10.86
N PRO A 63 -11.06 -11.52 -10.32
CA PRO A 63 -9.60 -11.42 -10.30
C PRO A 63 -8.96 -11.17 -11.67
N SER A 64 -9.49 -11.80 -12.73
CA SER A 64 -9.01 -11.60 -14.11
C SER A 64 -9.21 -10.16 -14.57
N GLN A 65 -10.34 -9.52 -14.26
CA GLN A 65 -10.56 -8.12 -14.62
C GLN A 65 -9.56 -7.20 -13.92
N VAL A 66 -9.22 -7.49 -12.65
CA VAL A 66 -8.21 -6.73 -11.90
C VAL A 66 -6.82 -6.92 -12.53
N GLU A 67 -6.45 -8.15 -12.88
CA GLU A 67 -5.19 -8.44 -13.56
C GLU A 67 -5.07 -7.71 -14.90
N ASP A 68 -6.10 -7.78 -15.75
CA ASP A 68 -6.10 -7.16 -17.07
C ASP A 68 -6.08 -5.62 -16.99
N THR A 69 -6.74 -5.06 -15.97
CA THR A 69 -6.95 -3.60 -15.85
C THR A 69 -5.83 -2.93 -15.04
N LEU A 70 -5.55 -3.45 -13.85
CA LEU A 70 -4.63 -2.86 -12.88
C LEU A 70 -3.27 -3.56 -12.85
N GLY A 71 -3.21 -4.84 -13.21
CA GLY A 71 -2.01 -5.66 -13.18
C GLY A 71 -1.78 -6.36 -11.84
N VAL A 72 -1.01 -7.45 -11.85
CA VAL A 72 -0.64 -8.19 -10.62
C VAL A 72 0.85 -8.54 -10.61
N TYR A 73 1.66 -7.77 -11.33
CA TYR A 73 3.05 -8.11 -11.60
C TYR A 73 4.02 -7.13 -10.96
N ILE A 74 5.29 -7.53 -10.91
CA ILE A 74 6.35 -6.87 -10.16
C ILE A 74 6.60 -5.40 -10.53
N SER A 75 6.32 -4.99 -11.77
CA SER A 75 6.46 -3.59 -12.17
C SER A 75 5.49 -2.71 -11.39
N ALA A 76 5.94 -1.57 -10.86
CA ALA A 76 5.13 -0.82 -9.92
C ALA A 76 3.82 -0.23 -10.51
N HIS A 77 3.72 -0.03 -11.83
CA HIS A 77 2.46 0.31 -12.51
C HIS A 77 1.52 -0.89 -12.69
N MET A 78 2.00 -2.11 -12.42
CA MET A 78 1.26 -3.37 -12.41
C MET A 78 1.07 -3.92 -10.98
N SER A 79 1.49 -3.21 -9.93
CA SER A 79 1.31 -3.67 -8.53
C SER A 79 0.76 -2.59 -7.60
N VAL A 80 1.18 -1.33 -7.74
CA VAL A 80 0.71 -0.21 -6.89
C VAL A 80 -0.80 0.02 -7.02
N PRO A 81 -1.39 0.11 -8.23
CA PRO A 81 -2.83 0.31 -8.36
C PRO A 81 -3.63 -0.82 -7.71
N THR A 82 -3.19 -2.06 -7.86
CA THR A 82 -3.84 -3.24 -7.27
C THR A 82 -3.73 -3.25 -5.75
N ALA A 83 -2.61 -2.86 -5.16
CA ALA A 83 -2.48 -2.73 -3.72
C ALA A 83 -3.44 -1.67 -3.13
N ILE A 84 -3.59 -0.52 -3.81
CA ILE A 84 -4.54 0.53 -3.42
C ILE A 84 -5.97 0.01 -3.57
N TYR A 85 -6.29 -0.64 -4.69
CA TYR A 85 -7.59 -1.24 -4.94
C TYR A 85 -7.95 -2.25 -3.86
N SER A 86 -7.01 -3.12 -3.49
CA SER A 86 -7.22 -4.14 -2.46
C SER A 86 -7.61 -3.52 -1.11
N PHE A 87 -6.92 -2.46 -0.70
CA PHE A 87 -7.23 -1.73 0.52
C PHE A 87 -8.62 -1.08 0.46
N ILE A 88 -8.90 -0.30 -0.59
CA ILE A 88 -10.17 0.44 -0.70
C ILE A 88 -11.35 -0.54 -0.80
N ARG A 89 -11.22 -1.62 -1.58
CA ARG A 89 -12.28 -2.63 -1.70
C ARG A 89 -12.53 -3.33 -0.37
N ALA A 90 -11.49 -3.60 0.41
CA ALA A 90 -11.61 -4.25 1.70
C ALA A 90 -12.11 -3.35 2.84
N LEU A 91 -12.31 -2.03 2.62
CA LEU A 91 -12.99 -1.16 3.61
C LEU A 91 -14.39 -1.68 3.96
N ASN A 92 -15.04 -2.33 2.99
CA ASN A 92 -16.31 -3.02 3.17
C ASN A 92 -16.11 -4.55 3.11
N PRO A 93 -17.08 -5.36 3.60
CA PRO A 93 -17.08 -6.80 3.36
C PRO A 93 -16.90 -7.14 1.88
N VAL A 94 -16.18 -8.23 1.63
CA VAL A 94 -15.90 -8.76 0.28
C VAL A 94 -16.49 -10.15 0.22
N THR A 95 -17.25 -10.44 -0.82
CA THR A 95 -17.81 -11.78 -1.02
C THR A 95 -16.67 -12.81 -1.11
N ASN A 96 -16.83 -13.96 -0.46
CA ASN A 96 -15.82 -15.03 -0.36
C ASN A 96 -14.56 -14.72 0.47
N ILE A 97 -14.56 -13.64 1.28
CA ILE A 97 -13.55 -13.45 2.32
C ILE A 97 -14.22 -13.35 3.69
N GLU A 98 -14.10 -14.43 4.47
CA GLU A 98 -14.62 -14.53 5.83
C GLU A 98 -13.64 -13.89 6.82
N SER A 99 -13.76 -12.56 6.99
CA SER A 99 -13.03 -11.86 8.04
C SER A 99 -13.74 -10.56 8.43
N ASP A 100 -14.01 -10.42 9.73
CA ASP A 100 -14.55 -9.18 10.31
C ASP A 100 -13.45 -8.11 10.49
N ASN A 101 -12.19 -8.53 10.54
CA ASN A 101 -11.05 -7.64 10.63
C ASN A 101 -10.70 -7.07 9.25
N ALA A 102 -10.81 -5.74 9.12
CA ALA A 102 -10.64 -5.07 7.84
C ALA A 102 -9.19 -5.08 7.33
N PHE A 103 -8.20 -5.07 8.23
CA PHE A 103 -6.78 -5.22 7.88
C PHE A 103 -6.53 -6.60 7.27
N LEU A 104 -6.99 -7.67 7.93
CA LEU A 104 -6.87 -9.03 7.41
C LEU A 104 -7.59 -9.18 6.07
N ARG A 105 -8.79 -8.63 5.95
CA ARG A 105 -9.54 -8.64 4.69
C ARG A 105 -8.76 -7.96 3.56
N THR A 106 -8.06 -6.85 3.83
CA THR A 106 -7.15 -6.22 2.86
C THR A 106 -6.03 -7.15 2.40
N ILE A 107 -5.33 -7.80 3.35
CA ILE A 107 -4.23 -8.72 3.03
C ILE A 107 -4.74 -9.91 2.24
N HIS A 108 -5.82 -10.55 2.68
CA HIS A 108 -6.43 -11.68 1.99
C HIS A 108 -6.82 -11.31 0.56
N TYR A 109 -7.50 -10.17 0.38
CA TYR A 109 -7.95 -9.76 -0.94
C TYR A 109 -6.79 -9.42 -1.88
N ALA A 110 -5.70 -8.84 -1.37
CA ALA A 110 -4.47 -8.64 -2.15
C ALA A 110 -3.85 -9.95 -2.64
N ILE A 111 -3.92 -11.03 -1.84
CA ILE A 111 -3.36 -12.34 -2.19
C ILE A 111 -4.23 -13.06 -3.23
N VAL A 112 -5.56 -12.86 -3.24
CA VAL A 112 -6.49 -13.53 -4.17
C VAL A 112 -6.11 -13.32 -5.63
N PHE A 113 -5.49 -12.19 -5.97
CA PHE A 113 -5.15 -11.85 -7.35
C PHE A 113 -3.93 -12.60 -7.91
N GLY A 114 -3.16 -13.30 -7.09
CA GLY A 114 -1.97 -14.02 -7.55
C GLY A 114 -0.85 -13.08 -8.02
N GLY A 115 0.04 -13.61 -8.87
CA GLY A 115 1.20 -12.87 -9.37
C GLY A 115 2.19 -12.52 -8.26
N ASP A 116 2.55 -11.23 -8.16
CA ASP A 116 3.51 -10.66 -7.20
C ASP A 116 2.86 -10.38 -5.83
N THR A 117 2.28 -11.45 -5.26
CA THR A 117 1.43 -11.37 -4.07
C THR A 117 2.13 -10.80 -2.84
N ASP A 118 3.41 -11.09 -2.64
CA ASP A 118 4.23 -10.58 -1.53
C ASP A 118 4.35 -9.06 -1.59
N THR A 119 4.64 -8.50 -2.77
CA THR A 119 4.72 -7.06 -3.02
C THR A 119 3.38 -6.37 -2.84
N ILE A 120 2.33 -6.90 -3.46
CA ILE A 120 1.00 -6.29 -3.45
C ILE A 120 0.43 -6.32 -2.03
N ALA A 121 0.51 -7.46 -1.34
CA ALA A 121 0.04 -7.59 0.04
C ALA A 121 0.86 -6.75 1.02
N SER A 122 2.18 -6.62 0.83
CA SER A 122 3.01 -5.74 1.65
C SER A 122 2.64 -4.27 1.49
N MET A 123 2.40 -3.80 0.26
CA MET A 123 1.94 -2.43 0.01
C MET A 123 0.52 -2.19 0.55
N ALA A 124 -0.40 -3.10 0.29
CA ALA A 124 -1.78 -3.01 0.78
C ALA A 124 -1.83 -3.04 2.31
N GLY A 125 -1.02 -3.91 2.94
CA GLY A 125 -0.85 -4.00 4.38
C GLY A 125 -0.21 -2.76 4.99
N SER A 126 0.74 -2.14 4.31
CA SER A 126 1.31 -0.85 4.75
C SER A 126 0.25 0.26 4.77
N ILE A 127 -0.58 0.32 3.74
CA ILE A 127 -1.70 1.29 3.66
C ILE A 127 -2.73 0.99 4.76
N ALA A 128 -3.16 -0.27 4.87
CA ALA A 128 -4.13 -0.70 5.86
C ALA A 128 -3.63 -0.50 7.30
N GLY A 129 -2.39 -0.85 7.60
CA GLY A 129 -1.78 -0.69 8.91
C GLY A 129 -1.62 0.78 9.31
N ALA A 130 -1.30 1.66 8.36
CA ALA A 130 -1.29 3.10 8.59
C ALA A 130 -2.69 3.67 8.86
N TYR A 131 -3.73 3.11 8.21
CA TYR A 131 -5.11 3.57 8.33
C TYR A 131 -5.80 3.05 9.61
N TYR A 132 -5.65 1.76 9.90
CA TYR A 132 -6.32 1.08 11.01
C TYR A 132 -5.51 1.09 12.31
N GLY A 133 -4.20 1.25 12.21
CA GLY A 133 -3.28 1.19 13.35
C GLY A 133 -2.86 -0.22 13.74
N PHE A 134 -1.87 -0.28 14.64
CA PHE A 134 -1.23 -1.54 15.05
C PHE A 134 -2.17 -2.53 15.74
N SER A 135 -3.21 -2.05 16.44
CA SER A 135 -4.17 -2.90 17.16
C SER A 135 -5.01 -3.80 16.27
N GLU A 136 -5.15 -3.46 14.98
CA GLU A 136 -5.89 -4.27 14.01
C GLU A 136 -5.03 -5.37 13.36
N ILE A 137 -3.71 -5.39 13.63
CA ILE A 137 -2.84 -6.48 13.17
C ILE A 137 -3.02 -7.68 14.11
N PRO A 138 -3.38 -8.87 13.61
CA PRO A 138 -3.61 -10.04 14.45
C PRO A 138 -2.35 -10.49 15.20
N GLU A 139 -2.52 -10.87 16.46
CA GLU A 139 -1.41 -11.38 17.28
C GLU A 139 -0.79 -12.68 16.71
N SER A 140 -1.55 -13.45 15.93
CA SER A 140 -1.00 -14.60 15.21
C SER A 140 0.09 -14.16 14.22
N PHE A 141 -0.02 -13.00 13.58
CA PHE A 141 1.00 -12.50 12.65
C PHE A 141 2.27 -12.11 13.40
N HIS A 142 2.13 -11.59 14.63
CA HIS A 142 3.27 -11.25 15.48
C HIS A 142 4.19 -12.46 15.75
N ARG A 143 3.63 -13.67 15.77
CA ARG A 143 4.40 -14.90 16.04
C ARG A 143 5.01 -15.55 14.80
N HIS A 144 4.54 -15.21 13.62
CA HIS A 144 4.95 -15.86 12.37
C HIS A 144 5.77 -14.97 11.44
N CYS A 145 5.73 -13.64 11.64
CA CYS A 145 6.59 -12.71 10.90
C CYS A 145 7.98 -12.63 11.54
N GLU A 146 9.02 -12.92 10.76
CA GLU A 146 10.42 -12.72 11.16
C GLU A 146 10.70 -11.25 11.45
N ALA A 147 11.60 -10.98 12.40
CA ALA A 147 12.08 -9.64 12.75
C ALA A 147 11.00 -8.64 13.20
N LEU A 148 9.86 -9.12 13.73
CA LEU A 148 8.81 -8.23 14.24
C LEU A 148 9.35 -7.24 15.30
N SER A 149 10.14 -7.72 16.25
CA SER A 149 10.71 -6.88 17.31
C SER A 149 11.53 -5.73 16.72
N ASP A 150 12.36 -6.01 15.72
CA ASP A 150 13.16 -5.01 15.02
C ASP A 150 12.26 -4.03 14.24
N ALA A 151 11.20 -4.53 13.60
CA ALA A 151 10.23 -3.70 12.87
C ALA A 151 9.48 -2.75 13.80
N ILE A 152 9.06 -3.20 14.98
CA ILE A 152 8.42 -2.36 16.01
C ILE A 152 9.41 -1.31 16.52
N GLU A 153 10.65 -1.71 16.84
CA GLU A 153 11.67 -0.77 17.28
C GLU A 153 11.95 0.31 16.22
N GLN A 154 12.08 -0.10 14.95
CA GLN A 154 12.28 0.84 13.84
C GLN A 154 11.08 1.76 13.64
N ALA A 155 9.85 1.26 13.81
CA ALA A 155 8.64 2.09 13.75
C ALA A 155 8.65 3.15 14.87
N ASP A 156 9.02 2.78 16.10
CA ASP A 156 9.16 3.70 17.22
C ASP A 156 10.26 4.75 16.97
N GLN A 157 11.39 4.35 16.41
CA GLN A 157 12.48 5.26 16.03
C GLN A 157 12.01 6.24 14.95
N LEU A 158 11.34 5.75 13.89
CA LEU A 158 10.77 6.60 12.84
C LEU A 158 9.75 7.59 13.39
N PHE A 159 8.87 7.15 14.30
CA PHE A 159 7.88 8.03 14.93
C PHE A 159 8.53 9.15 15.76
N LYS A 160 9.66 8.86 16.42
CA LYS A 160 10.47 9.87 17.14
C LYS A 160 11.18 10.84 16.20
N MET A 161 11.57 10.36 15.02
CA MET A 161 12.27 11.16 14.00
C MET A 161 11.32 11.98 13.11
N ARG A 162 10.00 11.77 13.21
CA ARG A 162 9.01 12.44 12.36
C ARG A 162 9.17 13.96 12.44
N LYS A 163 9.06 14.65 11.31
CA LYS A 163 9.07 16.11 11.30
C LYS A 163 7.72 16.65 11.80
N PRO A 164 7.70 17.57 12.78
CA PRO A 164 6.46 18.21 13.20
C PRO A 164 5.93 19.11 12.08
N LYS A 165 4.59 19.30 12.03
CA LYS A 165 3.96 20.33 11.18
C LYS A 165 4.66 21.66 11.41
N SER A 166 5.09 22.32 10.33
CA SER A 166 5.38 23.75 10.40
C SER A 166 4.10 24.46 10.83
N THR A 167 4.06 24.94 12.06
CA THR A 167 3.00 25.83 12.53
C THR A 167 3.02 27.06 11.63
N GLU A 168 2.06 27.17 10.73
CA GLU A 168 1.73 28.44 10.09
C GLU A 168 1.24 29.38 11.21
N THR A 169 2.10 30.33 11.59
CA THR A 169 1.71 31.58 12.27
C THR A 169 1.31 32.61 11.24
#